data_AF-A0A843C7H5-F1
#
_entry.id   AF-A0A843C7H5-F1
#
_cell.length_a   1.000
_cell.length_b   1.000
_cell.length_c   1.000
_cell.angle_alpha   90.00
_cell.angle_beta   90.00
_cell.angle_gamma   90.00
#
_symmetry.space_group_name_H-M   'P 1'
#
loop_
_entity.id
_entity.type
_entity.pdbx_description
1 polymer ?
#
loop_
_entity_poly.entity_id
_entity_poly.type
_entity_poly.pdbx_seq_one_letter_code
_entity_poly.pdbx_strand_id
1 'polypeptide(L)'
;MPASYIRLISRLVTFQMRRRGMNVVVDSSGFSLKTSSKWFDIRIKRKSEKKDYLKLHIVMDVETGIILHFSVTDWKGSDSKEFQRLIRNLPRLGKVVGDKAYSSRANCQAVADKKGKPFLCFKTNATGKAKGYPAWQISFRAYTDNPDEWMDEYHIRSIVEAAFSSLKRCWGPDIKSIKGWLKRRELALKVLAYNVKRVLYVGRAKDLGIPLWVNCQ
;
A
#
# COMPACT_ATOMS: atom_id res chain seq x y z
N MET A 1 -11.62 -21.55 5.58
CA MET A 1 -10.23 -21.10 5.84
C MET A 1 -10.20 -19.91 6.82
N PRO A 2 -9.52 -20.03 7.98
CA PRO A 2 -9.29 -18.94 8.94
C PRO A 2 -8.42 -17.80 8.37
N ALA A 3 -8.59 -16.58 8.89
CA ALA A 3 -7.77 -15.43 8.46
C ALA A 3 -6.29 -15.58 8.85
N SER A 4 -6.00 -16.27 9.96
CA SER A 4 -4.64 -16.61 10.40
C SER A 4 -3.91 -17.44 9.34
N TYR A 5 -4.60 -18.38 8.71
CA TYR A 5 -4.04 -19.24 7.68
C TYR A 5 -3.69 -18.46 6.40
N ILE A 6 -4.57 -17.55 5.95
CA ILE A 6 -4.27 -16.65 4.80
C ILE A 6 -3.02 -15.82 5.09
N ARG A 7 -2.91 -15.29 6.32
CA ARG A 7 -1.75 -14.49 6.74
C ARG A 7 -0.48 -15.32 6.82
N LEU A 8 -0.58 -16.58 7.27
CA LEU A 8 0.55 -17.52 7.29
C LEU A 8 1.05 -17.78 5.88
N ILE A 9 0.17 -18.16 4.94
CA ILE A 9 0.57 -18.41 3.55
C ILE A 9 1.13 -17.13 2.93
N SER A 10 0.46 -15.99 3.10
CA SER A 10 0.97 -14.70 2.61
C SER A 10 2.37 -14.39 3.15
N ARG A 11 2.64 -14.72 4.41
CA ARG A 11 3.97 -14.58 5.00
C ARG A 11 4.97 -15.52 4.36
N LEU A 12 4.64 -16.80 4.16
CA LEU A 12 5.55 -17.77 3.54
C LEU A 12 5.91 -17.36 2.10
N VAL A 13 4.91 -16.99 1.30
CA VAL A 13 5.09 -16.51 -0.09
C VAL A 13 5.96 -15.26 -0.14
N THR A 14 5.78 -14.32 0.79
CA THR A 14 6.53 -13.06 0.79
C THR A 14 7.88 -13.14 1.49
N PHE A 15 8.10 -14.11 2.38
CA PHE A 15 9.31 -14.20 3.19
C PHE A 15 10.55 -14.38 2.31
N GLN A 16 10.48 -15.26 1.31
CA GLN A 16 11.57 -15.51 0.36
C GLN A 16 11.91 -14.29 -0.52
N MET A 17 10.96 -13.34 -0.64
CA MET A 17 11.14 -12.14 -1.46
C MET A 17 11.71 -10.95 -0.68
N ARG A 18 11.84 -11.04 0.65
CA ARG A 18 12.29 -9.92 1.50
C ARG A 18 13.81 -9.78 1.45
N ARG A 19 14.27 -8.61 0.99
CA ARG A 19 15.68 -8.21 1.00
C ARG A 19 15.91 -7.06 2.00
N ARG A 20 17.14 -6.89 2.48
CA ARG A 20 17.51 -5.70 3.27
C ARG A 20 17.72 -4.53 2.31
N GLY A 21 17.22 -3.35 2.67
CA GLY A 21 17.39 -2.13 1.88
C GLY A 21 16.42 -2.00 0.70
N MET A 22 15.29 -2.74 0.68
CA MET A 22 14.29 -2.62 -0.38
C MET A 22 13.67 -1.23 -0.43
N ASN A 23 13.47 -0.73 -1.63
CA ASN A 23 12.61 0.42 -1.87
C ASN A 23 11.16 -0.06 -1.86
N VAL A 24 10.32 0.58 -1.03
CA VAL A 24 8.93 0.18 -0.87
C VAL A 24 8.00 1.35 -1.09
N VAL A 25 6.82 1.05 -1.59
CA VAL A 25 5.72 2.01 -1.75
C VAL A 25 4.55 1.62 -0.87
N VAL A 26 3.93 2.61 -0.24
CA VAL A 26 2.76 2.46 0.64
C VAL A 26 1.61 3.25 0.06
N ASP A 27 0.49 2.56 -0.16
CA ASP A 27 -0.74 3.19 -0.64
C ASP A 27 -1.97 2.40 -0.17
N SER A 28 -3.14 3.03 -0.29
CA SER A 28 -4.41 2.35 -0.05
C SER A 28 -5.44 2.60 -1.13
N SER A 29 -6.25 1.58 -1.38
CA SER A 29 -7.37 1.66 -2.29
C SER A 29 -8.66 1.18 -1.64
N GLY A 30 -9.77 1.85 -1.98
CA GLY A 30 -11.11 1.40 -1.66
C GLY A 30 -11.55 0.21 -2.53
N PHE A 31 -12.29 -0.71 -1.92
CA PHE A 31 -13.00 -1.82 -2.55
C PHE A 31 -14.47 -1.76 -2.15
N SER A 32 -15.35 -1.62 -3.14
CA SER A 32 -16.78 -1.40 -2.94
C SER A 32 -17.45 -2.63 -2.34
N LEU A 33 -18.42 -2.41 -1.45
CA LEU A 33 -19.23 -3.46 -0.88
C LEU A 33 -20.49 -3.63 -1.73
N LYS A 34 -20.80 -4.86 -2.15
CA LYS A 34 -22.03 -5.16 -2.90
C LYS A 34 -23.28 -5.23 -2.00
N THR A 35 -23.31 -4.48 -0.88
CA THR A 35 -24.31 -4.67 0.19
C THR A 35 -25.56 -3.81 0.13
N SER A 36 -25.63 -2.76 -0.71
CA SER A 36 -26.93 -2.18 -1.08
C SER A 36 -27.03 -2.05 -2.59
N SER A 37 -28.19 -2.40 -3.13
CA SER A 37 -28.55 -2.08 -4.50
C SER A 37 -28.67 -0.56 -4.57
N LYS A 38 -27.86 0.09 -5.42
CA LYS A 38 -28.11 1.50 -5.81
C LYS A 38 -29.59 1.71 -6.20
N TRP A 39 -30.23 0.68 -6.76
CA TRP A 39 -31.67 0.61 -7.04
C TRP A 39 -32.57 0.79 -5.81
N PHE A 40 -32.20 0.26 -4.64
CA PHE A 40 -32.96 0.51 -3.40
C PHE A 40 -32.84 1.96 -2.98
N ASP A 41 -31.63 2.52 -2.97
CA ASP A 41 -31.37 3.93 -2.64
C ASP A 41 -32.11 4.90 -3.60
N ILE A 42 -32.11 4.57 -4.89
CA ILE A 42 -32.89 5.28 -5.94
C ILE A 42 -34.39 5.17 -5.65
N ARG A 43 -34.91 3.97 -5.33
CA ARG A 43 -36.33 3.72 -5.05
C ARG A 43 -36.84 4.47 -3.82
N ILE A 44 -36.04 4.57 -2.76
CA ILE A 44 -36.43 5.28 -1.52
C ILE A 44 -36.08 6.77 -1.54
N LYS A 45 -35.56 7.30 -2.67
CA LYS A 45 -35.10 8.69 -2.84
C LYS A 45 -34.14 9.18 -1.74
N ARG A 46 -33.39 8.27 -1.10
CA ARG A 46 -32.35 8.61 -0.12
C ARG A 46 -31.00 8.31 -0.73
N LYS A 47 -30.17 9.34 -0.91
CA LYS A 47 -28.74 9.16 -1.16
C LYS A 47 -28.12 8.63 0.13
N SER A 48 -27.79 7.35 0.20
CA SER A 48 -27.03 6.83 1.33
C SER A 48 -25.66 7.53 1.37
N GLU A 49 -25.39 8.31 2.42
CA GLU A 49 -24.08 8.94 2.65
C GLU A 49 -23.01 7.94 3.08
N LYS A 50 -23.41 6.69 3.39
CA LYS A 50 -22.48 5.65 3.77
C LYS A 50 -21.69 5.20 2.56
N LYS A 51 -20.43 5.62 2.56
CA LYS A 51 -19.35 5.05 1.75
C LYS A 51 -19.20 3.57 2.08
N ASP A 52 -19.89 2.75 1.31
CA ASP A 52 -19.90 1.29 1.41
C ASP A 52 -18.63 0.72 0.74
N TYR A 53 -17.46 0.97 1.33
CA TYR A 53 -16.20 0.36 0.91
C TYR A 53 -15.31 -0.01 2.09
N LEU A 54 -14.47 -1.03 1.88
CA LEU A 54 -13.31 -1.31 2.73
C LEU A 54 -12.06 -0.69 2.10
N LYS A 55 -11.15 -0.19 2.92
CA LYS A 55 -9.83 0.25 2.49
C LYS A 55 -8.84 -0.89 2.64
N LEU A 56 -8.14 -1.20 1.56
CA LEU A 56 -6.98 -2.08 1.57
C LEU A 56 -5.73 -1.22 1.55
N HIS A 57 -4.95 -1.23 2.62
CA HIS A 57 -3.63 -0.60 2.71
C HIS A 57 -2.57 -1.65 2.42
N ILE A 58 -1.60 -1.33 1.56
CA ILE A 58 -0.52 -2.23 1.18
C ILE A 58 0.83 -1.55 1.35
N VAL A 59 1.86 -2.35 1.64
CA VAL A 59 3.26 -1.99 1.41
C VAL A 59 3.82 -2.98 0.41
N MET A 60 4.43 -2.47 -0.65
CA MET A 60 4.88 -3.25 -1.79
C MET A 60 6.35 -2.97 -2.08
N ASP A 61 7.11 -4.01 -2.44
CA ASP A 61 8.46 -3.86 -2.98
C ASP A 61 8.39 -3.29 -4.40
N VAL A 62 9.12 -2.20 -4.66
CA VAL A 62 9.12 -1.52 -5.97
C VAL A 62 9.77 -2.42 -7.04
N GLU A 63 10.82 -3.15 -6.68
CA GLU A 63 11.56 -3.95 -7.65
C GLU A 63 10.77 -5.19 -8.10
N THR A 64 10.12 -5.91 -7.19
CA THR A 64 9.38 -7.14 -7.54
C THR A 64 7.88 -6.93 -7.73
N GLY A 65 7.33 -5.82 -7.27
CA GLY A 65 5.89 -5.58 -7.21
C GLY A 65 5.15 -6.49 -6.21
N ILE A 66 5.87 -7.17 -5.31
CA ILE A 66 5.29 -8.06 -4.29
C ILE A 66 4.72 -7.25 -3.14
N ILE A 67 3.47 -7.52 -2.74
CA ILE A 67 2.86 -6.92 -1.55
C ILE A 67 3.44 -7.60 -0.31
N LEU A 68 4.34 -6.94 0.39
CA LEU A 68 5.09 -7.46 1.54
C LEU A 68 4.23 -7.57 2.81
N HIS A 69 3.27 -6.66 2.96
CA HIS A 69 2.29 -6.66 4.05
C HIS A 69 1.06 -5.83 3.66
N PHE A 70 -0.08 -6.12 4.27
CA PHE A 70 -1.32 -5.37 4.06
C PHE A 70 -2.15 -5.27 5.35
N SER A 71 -3.02 -4.26 5.41
CA SER A 71 -4.08 -4.17 6.41
C SER A 71 -5.40 -3.75 5.77
N VAL A 72 -6.51 -4.13 6.39
CA VAL A 72 -7.85 -3.80 5.90
C VAL A 72 -8.56 -3.01 6.98
N THR A 73 -9.03 -1.83 6.63
CA THR A 73 -9.82 -0.96 7.51
C THR A 73 -11.16 -0.62 6.86
N ASP A 74 -12.08 -0.11 7.67
CA ASP A 74 -13.33 0.44 7.15
C ASP A 74 -13.04 1.83 6.57
N TRP A 75 -14.01 2.44 5.87
CA TRP A 75 -13.79 3.72 5.16
C TRP A 75 -13.28 4.87 6.04
N LYS A 76 -13.59 4.86 7.35
CA LYS A 76 -13.13 5.86 8.35
C LYS A 76 -11.69 5.62 8.84
N GLY A 77 -11.07 4.50 8.45
CA GLY A 77 -9.70 4.15 8.82
C GLY A 77 -8.73 5.24 8.40
N SER A 78 -7.86 5.64 9.33
CA SER A 78 -6.82 6.64 9.10
C SER A 78 -5.58 5.97 8.52
N ASP A 79 -5.25 6.30 7.28
CA ASP A 79 -4.11 5.76 6.53
C ASP A 79 -2.79 5.96 7.30
N SER A 80 -2.59 7.15 7.88
CA SER A 80 -1.43 7.48 8.70
C SER A 80 -1.22 6.53 9.89
N LYS A 81 -2.29 6.07 10.54
CA LYS A 81 -2.21 5.12 11.69
C LYS A 81 -1.87 3.70 11.24
N GLU A 82 -2.24 3.33 10.02
CA GLU A 82 -1.94 2.00 9.48
C GLU A 82 -0.49 1.88 9.00
N PHE A 83 0.16 2.99 8.64
CA PHE A 83 1.53 3.02 8.12
C PHE A 83 2.52 2.19 8.94
N GLN A 84 2.62 2.48 10.25
CA GLN A 84 3.57 1.80 11.14
C GLN A 84 3.28 0.29 11.20
N ARG A 85 2.00 -0.11 11.15
CA ARG A 85 1.61 -1.54 11.13
C ARG A 85 2.10 -2.24 9.88
N LEU A 86 2.09 -1.57 8.73
CA LEU A 86 2.56 -2.11 7.45
C LEU A 86 4.07 -2.36 7.47
N ILE A 87 4.86 -1.41 7.97
CA ILE A 87 6.32 -1.50 7.91
C ILE A 87 6.94 -2.26 9.10
N ARG A 88 6.25 -2.37 10.24
CA ARG A 88 6.77 -2.91 11.51
C ARG A 88 7.58 -4.20 11.36
N ASN A 89 7.04 -5.18 10.62
CA ASN A 89 7.66 -6.50 10.48
C ASN A 89 8.57 -6.64 9.24
N LEU A 90 8.90 -5.54 8.56
CA LEU A 90 9.83 -5.52 7.45
C LEU A 90 11.27 -5.34 7.95
N PRO A 91 12.28 -5.86 7.22
CA PRO A 91 13.69 -5.64 7.54
C PRO A 91 14.08 -4.15 7.36
N ARG A 92 15.39 -3.85 7.39
CA ARG A 92 15.89 -2.52 7.02
C ARG A 92 15.34 -2.11 5.65
N LEU A 93 14.90 -0.87 5.54
CA LEU A 93 14.27 -0.32 4.34
C LEU A 93 15.24 0.62 3.61
N GLY A 94 15.07 0.75 2.29
CA GLY A 94 15.70 1.78 1.49
C GLY A 94 14.80 3.01 1.45
N LYS A 95 14.31 3.38 0.27
CA LYS A 95 13.33 4.46 0.07
C LYS A 95 11.93 3.96 0.46
N VAL A 96 11.17 4.79 1.19
CA VAL A 96 9.77 4.49 1.54
C VAL A 96 8.89 5.60 1.00
N VAL A 97 8.16 5.30 -0.07
CA VAL A 97 7.35 6.28 -0.80
C VAL A 97 5.88 6.12 -0.41
N GLY A 98 5.15 7.22 -0.24
CA GLY A 98 3.72 7.16 0.06
C GLY A 98 3.01 8.49 -0.07
N ASP A 99 1.69 8.44 -0.25
CA ASP A 99 0.85 9.63 -0.40
C ASP A 99 0.80 10.47 0.90
N LYS A 100 0.36 11.72 0.77
CA LYS A 100 0.16 12.69 1.85
C LYS A 100 -0.74 12.20 2.97
N ALA A 101 -1.62 11.23 2.70
CA ALA A 101 -2.45 10.59 3.72
C ALA A 101 -1.62 9.82 4.76
N TYR A 102 -0.44 9.34 4.38
CA TYR A 102 0.52 8.66 5.26
C TYR A 102 1.52 9.62 5.92
N SER A 103 1.62 10.86 5.44
CA SER A 103 2.57 11.85 5.94
C SER A 103 2.29 12.23 7.40
N SER A 104 3.22 11.89 8.28
CA SER A 104 3.25 12.30 9.67
C SER A 104 4.67 12.24 10.23
N ARG A 105 4.93 13.02 11.27
CA ARG A 105 6.23 13.03 11.98
C ARG A 105 6.64 11.64 12.46
N ALA A 106 5.72 10.94 13.10
CA ALA A 106 5.92 9.59 13.60
C ALA A 106 6.17 8.58 12.47
N ASN A 107 5.58 8.76 11.29
CA ASN A 107 5.80 7.87 10.16
C ASN A 107 7.15 8.10 9.49
N CYS A 108 7.57 9.36 9.32
CA CYS A 108 8.92 9.67 8.85
C CYS A 108 9.98 9.07 9.79
N GLN A 109 9.78 9.19 11.09
CA GLN A 109 10.70 8.62 12.08
C GLN A 109 10.70 7.08 12.04
N ALA A 110 9.53 6.44 11.96
CA ALA A 110 9.45 4.98 11.87
C ALA A 110 10.19 4.40 10.65
N VAL A 111 10.28 5.17 9.55
CA VAL A 111 11.13 4.82 8.39
C VAL A 111 12.62 4.98 8.71
N ALA A 112 13.01 6.10 9.30
CA ALA A 112 14.40 6.37 9.67
C ALA A 112 14.94 5.37 10.71
N ASP A 113 14.11 4.94 11.66
CA ASP A 113 14.45 3.91 12.66
C ASP A 113 14.77 2.56 11.99
N LYS A 114 14.16 2.30 10.81
CA LYS A 114 14.47 1.15 9.95
C LYS A 114 15.62 1.40 8.97
N LYS A 115 16.39 2.48 9.18
CA LYS A 115 17.52 2.92 8.34
C LYS A 115 17.11 3.29 6.90
N GLY A 116 15.83 3.57 6.69
CA GLY A 116 15.30 4.00 5.39
C GLY A 116 15.20 5.51 5.27
N LYS A 117 14.90 5.97 4.05
CA LYS A 117 14.63 7.37 3.71
C LYS A 117 13.14 7.55 3.38
N PRO A 118 12.38 8.37 4.12
CA PRO A 118 10.96 8.56 3.84
C PRO A 118 10.73 9.62 2.76
N PHE A 119 9.95 9.26 1.74
CA PHE A 119 9.43 10.12 0.68
C PHE A 119 7.90 10.15 0.80
N LEU A 120 7.42 10.73 1.91
CA LEU A 120 6.00 10.91 2.19
C LEU A 120 5.60 12.34 1.80
N CYS A 121 4.72 12.47 0.82
CA CYS A 121 4.33 13.78 0.29
C CYS A 121 3.75 14.69 1.40
N PHE A 122 4.12 15.97 1.42
CA PHE A 122 3.69 16.88 2.48
C PHE A 122 2.32 17.50 2.17
N LYS A 123 1.53 17.78 3.22
CA LYS A 123 0.31 18.60 3.07
C LYS A 123 0.71 20.05 2.83
N THR A 124 -0.15 20.81 2.14
CA THR A 124 0.08 22.24 1.88
C THR A 124 0.29 23.07 3.15
N ASN A 125 -0.30 22.68 4.27
CA ASN A 125 -0.16 23.32 5.57
C ASN A 125 0.89 22.66 6.49
N ALA A 126 1.74 21.78 5.94
CA ALA A 126 2.81 21.15 6.72
C ALA A 126 3.90 22.16 7.10
N THR A 127 4.48 21.99 8.29
CA THR A 127 5.58 22.82 8.78
C THR A 127 6.82 21.98 9.05
N GLY A 128 8.01 22.51 8.76
CA GLY A 128 9.30 21.84 8.98
C GLY A 128 9.69 21.62 10.45
N LYS A 129 8.87 22.04 11.42
CA LYS A 129 9.15 21.86 12.86
C LYS A 129 9.21 20.37 13.22
N ALA A 130 10.36 19.89 13.71
CA ALA A 130 10.59 18.48 14.05
C ALA A 130 9.66 17.95 15.15
N LYS A 131 9.44 18.72 16.23
CA LYS A 131 8.68 18.30 17.42
C LYS A 131 9.13 16.93 17.97
N GLY A 132 10.44 16.72 18.10
CA GLY A 132 11.02 15.45 18.57
C GLY A 132 11.24 14.39 17.49
N TYR A 133 10.89 14.66 16.23
CA TYR A 133 11.06 13.74 15.11
C TYR A 133 12.02 14.33 14.07
N PRO A 134 13.35 14.17 14.22
CA PRO A 134 14.33 14.78 13.32
C PRO A 134 14.16 14.32 11.87
N ALA A 135 13.75 13.07 11.63
CA ALA A 135 13.50 12.54 10.30
C ALA A 135 12.46 13.35 9.51
N TRP A 136 11.46 13.92 10.19
CA TRP A 136 10.47 14.81 9.58
C TRP A 136 11.13 16.08 9.04
N GLN A 137 11.94 16.75 9.85
CA GLN A 137 12.58 18.01 9.48
C GLN A 137 13.56 17.82 8.33
N ILE A 138 14.34 16.73 8.34
CA ILE A 138 15.26 16.39 7.25
C ILE A 138 14.48 16.18 5.95
N SER A 139 13.40 15.41 6.01
CA SER A 139 12.60 15.10 4.81
C SER A 139 11.86 16.34 4.29
N PHE A 140 11.39 17.21 5.18
CA PHE A 140 10.72 18.46 4.82
C PHE A 140 11.69 19.43 4.15
N ARG A 141 12.92 19.54 4.67
CA ARG A 141 14.00 20.32 4.03
C ARG A 141 14.34 19.78 2.66
N ALA A 142 14.57 18.47 2.54
CA ALA A 142 14.82 17.85 1.23
C ALA A 142 13.71 18.14 0.21
N TYR A 143 12.44 18.10 0.63
CA TYR A 143 11.30 18.45 -0.22
C TYR A 143 11.24 19.94 -0.60
N THR A 144 11.72 20.85 0.27
CA THR A 144 11.60 22.30 0.06
C THR A 144 12.82 22.87 -0.66
N ASP A 145 14.01 22.40 -0.31
CA ASP A 145 15.28 22.92 -0.80
C ASP A 145 15.58 22.38 -2.21
N ASN A 146 15.28 21.09 -2.47
CA ASN A 146 15.50 20.42 -3.76
C ASN A 146 14.22 19.68 -4.23
N PRO A 147 13.17 20.41 -4.63
CA PRO A 147 11.88 19.79 -4.98
C PRO A 147 11.98 18.84 -6.17
N ASP A 148 12.77 19.15 -7.20
CA ASP A 148 12.90 18.34 -8.41
C ASP A 148 13.54 16.98 -8.10
N GLU A 149 14.69 16.97 -7.42
CA GLU A 149 15.36 15.72 -6.98
C GLU A 149 14.44 14.89 -6.06
N TRP A 150 13.67 15.55 -5.19
CA TRP A 150 12.72 14.87 -4.33
C TRP A 150 11.60 14.21 -5.14
N MET A 151 11.09 14.90 -6.17
CA MET A 151 10.04 14.41 -7.04
C MET A 151 10.51 13.24 -7.92
N ASP A 152 11.75 13.27 -8.42
CA ASP A 152 12.38 12.16 -9.13
C ASP A 152 12.35 10.87 -8.31
N GLU A 153 12.67 10.98 -7.02
CA GLU A 153 12.61 9.85 -6.09
C GLU A 153 11.18 9.42 -5.73
N TYR A 154 10.24 10.37 -5.75
CA TYR A 154 8.83 10.13 -5.48
C TYR A 154 8.08 9.49 -6.66
N HIS A 155 8.56 9.67 -7.90
CA HIS A 155 7.90 9.18 -9.13
C HIS A 155 7.64 7.67 -9.14
N ILE A 156 8.46 6.88 -8.41
CA ILE A 156 8.26 5.43 -8.24
C ILE A 156 6.93 5.08 -7.56
N ARG A 157 6.20 6.05 -6.99
CA ARG A 157 4.85 5.82 -6.43
C ARG A 157 3.87 5.24 -7.44
N SER A 158 3.98 5.64 -8.71
CA SER A 158 3.09 5.21 -9.81
C SER A 158 2.93 3.68 -9.94
N ILE A 159 3.95 2.92 -9.55
CA ILE A 159 3.93 1.45 -9.59
C ILE A 159 2.83 0.83 -8.71
N VAL A 160 2.46 1.49 -7.61
CA VAL A 160 1.40 1.01 -6.72
C VAL A 160 0.02 1.15 -7.34
N GLU A 161 -0.17 2.18 -8.17
CA GLU A 161 -1.42 2.39 -8.91
C GLU A 161 -1.59 1.29 -9.97
N ALA A 162 -0.49 0.90 -10.64
CA ALA A 162 -0.46 -0.25 -11.52
C ALA A 162 -0.77 -1.57 -10.79
N ALA A 163 -0.23 -1.77 -9.58
CA ALA A 163 -0.52 -2.94 -8.76
C ALA A 163 -1.99 -3.02 -8.35
N PHE A 164 -2.58 -1.92 -7.86
CA PHE A 164 -4.02 -1.87 -7.54
C PHE A 164 -4.88 -2.06 -8.78
N SER A 165 -4.49 -1.48 -9.91
CA SER A 165 -5.17 -1.66 -11.20
C SER A 165 -5.16 -3.13 -11.62
N SER A 166 -4.01 -3.81 -11.58
CA SER A 166 -3.93 -5.24 -11.86
C SER A 166 -4.80 -6.05 -10.90
N LEU A 167 -4.80 -5.72 -9.61
CA LEU A 167 -5.57 -6.44 -8.61
C LEU A 167 -7.08 -6.30 -8.85
N LYS A 168 -7.55 -5.08 -9.14
CA LYS A 168 -8.97 -4.82 -9.45
C LYS A 168 -9.41 -5.41 -10.79
N ARG A 169 -8.56 -5.40 -11.82
CA ARG A 169 -8.88 -6.01 -13.12
C ARG A 169 -8.96 -7.52 -13.04
N CYS A 170 -8.03 -8.17 -12.34
CA CYS A 170 -8.01 -9.64 -12.23
C CYS A 170 -9.09 -10.19 -11.29
N TRP A 171 -9.36 -9.53 -10.15
CA TRP A 171 -10.25 -10.07 -9.10
C TRP A 171 -11.45 -9.18 -8.77
N GLY A 172 -11.72 -8.18 -9.59
CA GLY A 172 -12.82 -7.24 -9.42
C GLY A 172 -12.60 -6.17 -8.33
N PRO A 173 -13.17 -4.97 -8.50
CA PRO A 173 -13.09 -3.90 -7.51
C PRO A 173 -14.07 -4.08 -6.34
N ASP A 174 -15.04 -4.98 -6.45
CA ASP A 174 -16.10 -5.19 -5.47
C ASP A 174 -15.83 -6.39 -4.56
N ILE A 175 -16.39 -6.34 -3.36
CA ILE A 175 -16.38 -7.42 -2.37
C ILE A 175 -17.75 -8.09 -2.40
N LYS A 176 -17.77 -9.38 -2.72
CA LYS A 176 -19.02 -10.17 -2.85
C LYS A 176 -19.50 -10.75 -1.51
N SER A 177 -18.58 -10.93 -0.56
CA SER A 177 -18.88 -11.46 0.76
C SER A 177 -19.85 -10.58 1.56
N ILE A 178 -20.76 -11.21 2.30
CA ILE A 178 -21.78 -10.50 3.09
C ILE A 178 -21.27 -10.19 4.51
N LYS A 179 -20.82 -11.21 5.25
CA LYS A 179 -20.36 -11.04 6.65
C LYS A 179 -19.07 -10.23 6.71
N GLY A 180 -18.96 -9.31 7.67
CA GLY A 180 -17.79 -8.40 7.79
C GLY A 180 -16.43 -9.10 7.84
N TRP A 181 -16.32 -10.21 8.57
CA TRP A 181 -15.09 -11.00 8.61
C TRP A 181 -14.81 -11.74 7.30
N LEU A 182 -15.84 -12.16 6.56
CA LEU A 182 -15.68 -12.75 5.22
C LEU A 182 -15.21 -11.70 4.21
N LYS A 183 -15.75 -10.47 4.27
CA LYS A 183 -15.31 -9.33 3.43
C LYS A 183 -13.80 -9.08 3.56
N ARG A 184 -13.29 -9.07 4.80
CA ARG A 184 -11.85 -8.91 5.08
C ARG A 184 -11.03 -10.12 4.60
N ARG A 185 -11.56 -11.35 4.70
CA ARG A 185 -10.91 -12.56 4.16
C ARG A 185 -10.86 -12.56 2.64
N GLU A 186 -11.91 -12.09 1.98
CA GLU A 186 -11.94 -11.97 0.52
C GLU A 186 -10.85 -11.01 0.01
N LEU A 187 -10.68 -9.83 0.62
CA LEU A 187 -9.57 -8.95 0.28
C LEU A 187 -8.20 -9.58 0.54
N ALA A 188 -8.04 -10.26 1.67
CA ALA A 188 -6.80 -10.98 1.97
C ALA A 188 -6.49 -12.06 0.92
N LEU A 189 -7.51 -12.77 0.43
CA LEU A 189 -7.39 -13.73 -0.66
C LEU A 189 -7.00 -13.08 -1.99
N LYS A 190 -7.58 -11.92 -2.34
CA LYS A 190 -7.19 -11.18 -3.55
C LYS A 190 -5.72 -10.76 -3.51
N VAL A 191 -5.24 -10.29 -2.35
CA VAL A 191 -3.82 -9.96 -2.15
C VAL A 191 -2.93 -11.21 -2.26
N LEU A 192 -3.33 -12.32 -1.64
CA LEU A 192 -2.59 -13.58 -1.75
C LEU A 192 -2.49 -14.05 -3.20
N ALA A 193 -3.60 -14.06 -3.94
CA ALA A 193 -3.63 -14.44 -5.35
C ALA A 193 -2.74 -13.53 -6.22
N TYR A 194 -2.78 -12.21 -5.96
CA TYR A 194 -1.87 -11.25 -6.59
C TYR A 194 -0.40 -11.61 -6.32
N ASN A 195 -0.04 -11.87 -5.06
CA ASN A 195 1.34 -12.21 -4.71
C ASN A 195 1.80 -13.52 -5.34
N VAL A 196 0.98 -14.57 -5.35
CA VAL A 196 1.32 -15.85 -6.01
C VAL A 196 1.59 -15.60 -7.50
N LYS A 197 0.71 -14.86 -8.18
CA LYS A 197 0.91 -14.46 -9.59
C LYS A 197 2.24 -13.71 -9.77
N ARG A 198 2.55 -12.74 -8.90
CA ARG A 198 3.81 -11.97 -8.98
C ARG A 198 5.05 -12.82 -8.73
N VAL A 199 5.01 -13.76 -7.78
CA VAL A 199 6.12 -14.69 -7.53
C VAL A 199 6.41 -15.53 -8.77
N LEU A 200 5.37 -16.05 -9.44
CA LEU A 200 5.52 -16.79 -10.70
C LEU A 200 6.14 -15.94 -11.79
N TYR A 201 5.75 -14.67 -11.92
CA TYR A 201 6.36 -13.75 -12.90
C TYR A 201 7.82 -13.44 -12.59
N VAL A 202 8.16 -13.20 -11.33
CA VAL A 202 9.55 -12.99 -10.89
C VAL A 202 10.40 -14.22 -11.21
N GLY A 203 9.90 -15.42 -10.90
CA GLY A 203 10.57 -16.68 -11.22
C GLY A 203 10.78 -16.83 -12.73
N ARG A 204 9.72 -16.64 -13.52
CA ARG A 204 9.79 -16.79 -14.97
C ARG A 204 10.72 -15.77 -15.63
N ALA A 205 10.72 -14.52 -15.16
CA ALA A 205 11.64 -13.49 -15.67
C ALA A 205 13.10 -13.86 -15.38
N LYS A 206 13.38 -14.40 -14.18
CA LYS A 206 14.70 -14.91 -13.81
C LYS A 206 15.13 -16.08 -14.69
N ASP A 207 14.25 -17.05 -14.91
CA ASP A 207 14.55 -18.22 -15.75
C ASP A 207 14.86 -17.83 -17.21
N LEU A 208 14.20 -16.78 -17.71
CA LEU A 208 14.39 -16.25 -19.06
C LEU A 208 15.53 -15.22 -19.17
N GLY A 209 16.10 -14.76 -18.05
CA GLY A 209 17.12 -13.71 -18.04
C GLY A 209 16.64 -12.34 -18.51
N ILE A 210 15.33 -12.06 -18.42
CA ILE A 210 14.72 -10.79 -18.87
C ILE A 210 14.38 -9.87 -17.69
N PRO A 211 14.39 -8.55 -17.88
CA PRO A 211 13.95 -7.62 -16.84
C PRO A 211 12.44 -7.78 -16.56
N LEU A 212 12.05 -7.63 -15.29
CA LEU A 212 10.66 -7.72 -14.85
C LEU A 212 9.81 -6.51 -15.29
N TRP A 213 10.46 -5.35 -15.41
CA TRP A 213 9.86 -4.10 -15.85
C TRP A 213 10.59 -3.65 -17.11
N VAL A 214 9.82 -3.29 -18.13
CA VAL A 214 10.33 -2.65 -19.34
C VAL A 214 9.76 -1.25 -19.34
N ASN A 215 10.59 -0.24 -19.58
CA ASN A 215 10.09 1.10 -19.78
C ASN A 215 9.18 1.11 -21.00
N CYS A 216 7.98 1.67 -20.88
CA CYS A 216 7.18 1.95 -22.05
C CYS A 216 7.95 2.97 -22.90
N GLN A 217 8.36 2.55 -24.09
CA GLN A 217 8.89 3.44 -25.13
C GLN A 217 7.77 4.31 -25.70
#